data_AF-A0A7W1JA56-F1
#
_entry.id   AF-A0A7W1JA56-F1
#
_cell.length_a   1.000
_cell.length_b   1.000
_cell.length_c   1.000
_cell.angle_alpha   90.00
_cell.angle_beta   90.00
_cell.angle_gamma   90.00
#
_symmetry.space_group_name_H-M   'P 1'
#
loop_
_entity.id
_entity.type
_entity.pdbx_description
1 polymer ?
#
loop_
_entity_poly.entity_id
_entity_poly.type
_entity_poly.pdbx_seq_one_letter_code
_entity_poly.pdbx_strand_id
1 'polypeptide(L)'
;MSEHSAAPAAAPSMSPALAPWVLPVAAVAAAFAMLSLGRLALLVGHPATFAALGAGELARAFTRGLVFDASIILASVGVPAFVLAVSEWAGMPRWWRLAWGWIAFGLFVALTSVEVADVVYFGEVQHHLGAEVLAVGNDLDFVVAAALRQHLAAVTLSLAGLAACAWGWTRLLARPVRPWRRWPAVAVAALVAIAIMVVVIRGGVTRKPIATINAMEGIPAAGGYLILDGPFVLAHTLTGAR
;
A
#
# COMPACT_ATOMS: atom_id res chain seq x y z
N MET A 1 58.27 -14.40 -8.11
CA MET A 1 56.84 -14.68 -7.87
C MET A 1 56.17 -13.37 -7.49
N SER A 2 55.60 -12.66 -8.46
CA SER A 2 54.83 -11.43 -8.23
C SER A 2 53.35 -11.81 -8.21
N GLU A 3 52.77 -11.92 -7.03
CA GLU A 3 51.33 -12.15 -6.86
C GLU A 3 50.56 -10.93 -7.34
N HIS A 4 49.79 -11.14 -8.40
CA HIS A 4 48.86 -10.19 -8.98
C HIS A 4 47.63 -10.13 -8.07
N SER A 5 47.58 -9.16 -7.16
CA SER A 5 46.40 -8.88 -6.34
C SER A 5 45.28 -8.34 -7.24
N ALA A 6 44.36 -9.21 -7.64
CA ALA A 6 43.17 -8.83 -8.38
C ALA A 6 42.23 -8.04 -7.47
N ALA A 7 42.02 -6.76 -7.79
CA ALA A 7 41.05 -5.92 -7.10
C ALA A 7 39.64 -6.53 -7.19
N PRO A 8 38.85 -6.52 -6.11
CA PRO A 8 37.51 -7.09 -6.12
C PRO A 8 36.63 -6.35 -7.12
N ALA A 9 35.94 -7.11 -7.97
CA ALA A 9 35.01 -6.61 -8.95
C ALA A 9 33.97 -5.70 -8.28
N ALA A 10 33.96 -4.43 -8.66
CA ALA A 10 32.99 -3.45 -8.17
C ALA A 10 31.58 -3.96 -8.50
N ALA A 11 30.75 -4.12 -7.47
CA ALA A 11 29.34 -4.47 -7.63
C ALA A 11 28.68 -3.52 -8.64
N PRO A 12 27.76 -4.01 -9.50
CA PRO A 12 27.14 -3.19 -10.53
C PRO A 12 26.49 -1.97 -9.87
N SER A 13 27.08 -0.80 -10.11
CA SER A 13 26.56 0.45 -9.58
C SER A 13 25.26 0.75 -10.33
N MET A 14 24.14 0.79 -9.59
CA MET A 14 22.87 1.26 -10.14
C MET A 14 23.09 2.62 -10.82
N SER A 15 22.47 2.80 -11.98
CA SER A 15 22.56 4.08 -12.68
C SER A 15 22.10 5.21 -11.73
N PRO A 16 22.85 6.33 -11.64
CA PRO A 16 22.56 7.40 -10.68
C PRO A 16 21.18 8.04 -10.89
N ALA A 17 20.54 7.79 -12.04
CA ALA A 17 19.20 8.27 -12.38
C ALA A 17 18.06 7.49 -11.67
N LEU A 18 18.27 6.22 -11.32
CA LEU A 18 17.22 5.37 -10.73
C LEU A 18 17.22 5.37 -9.20
N ALA A 19 18.34 5.75 -8.57
CA ALA A 19 18.48 5.74 -7.11
C ALA A 19 17.36 6.51 -6.37
N PRO A 20 16.91 7.70 -6.81
CA PRO A 20 15.84 8.46 -6.16
C PRO A 20 14.47 7.78 -6.12
N TRP A 21 14.26 6.83 -7.03
CA TRP A 21 12.98 6.15 -7.20
C TRP A 21 12.89 4.87 -6.39
N VAL A 22 14.00 4.33 -5.90
CA VAL A 22 14.01 3.01 -5.28
C VAL A 22 13.11 2.96 -4.05
N LEU A 23 13.22 3.94 -3.15
CA LEU A 23 12.44 3.95 -1.91
C LEU A 23 10.94 4.23 -2.18
N PRO A 24 10.56 5.26 -2.96
CA PRO A 24 9.16 5.49 -3.34
C PRO A 24 8.53 4.28 -4.05
N VAL A 25 9.23 3.70 -5.04
CA VAL A 25 8.74 2.55 -5.80
C VAL A 25 8.63 1.32 -4.91
N ALA A 26 9.60 1.07 -4.02
CA ALA A 26 9.51 -0.05 -3.08
C ALA A 26 8.32 0.08 -2.13
N ALA A 27 8.03 1.28 -1.62
CA ALA A 27 6.89 1.52 -0.75
C ALA A 27 5.55 1.27 -1.47
N VAL A 28 5.41 1.82 -2.68
CA VAL A 28 4.20 1.64 -3.51
C VAL A 28 4.04 0.19 -3.93
N ALA A 29 5.11 -0.47 -4.38
CA ALA A 29 5.08 -1.88 -4.79
C ALA A 29 4.76 -2.82 -3.61
N ALA A 30 5.30 -2.55 -2.42
CA ALA A 30 4.98 -3.31 -1.22
C ALA A 30 3.48 -3.18 -0.86
N ALA A 31 2.91 -1.98 -0.98
CA ALA A 31 1.48 -1.76 -0.75
C ALA A 31 0.61 -2.50 -1.77
N PHE A 32 0.96 -2.47 -3.06
CA PHE A 32 0.26 -3.26 -4.09
C PHE A 32 0.32 -4.76 -3.82
N ALA A 33 1.49 -5.27 -3.47
CA ALA A 33 1.67 -6.67 -3.14
C ALA A 33 0.81 -7.06 -1.93
N MET A 34 0.75 -6.21 -0.89
CA MET A 34 -0.08 -6.43 0.29
C MET A 34 -1.57 -6.54 -0.10
N LEU A 35 -2.14 -5.54 -0.77
CA LEU A 35 -3.57 -5.56 -1.12
C LEU A 35 -3.91 -6.71 -2.08
N SER A 36 -3.01 -7.02 -3.03
CA SER A 36 -3.17 -8.18 -3.90
C SER A 36 -3.18 -9.51 -3.13
N LEU A 37 -2.37 -9.63 -2.07
CA LEU A 37 -2.38 -10.80 -1.18
C LEU A 37 -3.67 -10.86 -0.35
N GLY A 38 -4.18 -9.73 0.11
CA GLY A 38 -5.48 -9.66 0.81
C GLY A 38 -6.63 -10.13 -0.07
N ARG A 39 -6.70 -9.63 -1.31
CA ARG A 39 -7.64 -10.11 -2.34
C ARG A 39 -7.52 -11.60 -2.63
N LEU A 40 -6.30 -12.14 -2.73
CA LEU A 40 -6.07 -13.57 -2.89
C LEU A 40 -6.53 -14.35 -1.65
N ALA A 41 -6.29 -13.82 -0.45
CA ALA A 41 -6.75 -14.42 0.80
C ALA A 41 -8.27 -14.47 0.86
N LEU A 42 -8.99 -13.44 0.38
CA LEU A 42 -10.45 -13.48 0.25
C LEU A 42 -10.90 -14.61 -0.69
N LEU A 43 -10.32 -14.68 -1.90
CA LEU A 43 -10.70 -15.69 -2.89
C LEU A 43 -10.50 -17.12 -2.35
N VAL A 44 -9.36 -17.37 -1.70
CA VAL A 44 -9.00 -18.70 -1.17
C VAL A 44 -9.75 -19.02 0.12
N GLY A 45 -9.98 -18.02 0.97
CA GLY A 45 -10.66 -18.18 2.26
C GLY A 45 -12.18 -18.36 2.15
N HIS A 46 -12.79 -17.82 1.09
CA HIS A 46 -14.25 -17.84 0.91
C HIS A 46 -14.68 -18.40 -0.46
N PRO A 47 -14.28 -19.64 -0.81
CA PRO A 47 -14.53 -20.19 -2.13
C PRO A 47 -16.02 -20.33 -2.46
N ALA A 48 -16.87 -20.57 -1.45
CA ALA A 48 -18.33 -20.65 -1.63
C ALA A 48 -18.94 -19.32 -2.10
N THR A 49 -18.42 -18.18 -1.60
CA THR A 49 -18.87 -16.83 -1.95
C THR A 49 -18.55 -16.49 -3.40
N PHE A 50 -17.41 -16.98 -3.90
CA PHE A 50 -16.94 -16.72 -5.26
C PHE A 50 -17.22 -17.86 -6.25
N ALA A 51 -17.87 -18.95 -5.83
CA ALA A 51 -18.11 -20.14 -6.64
C ALA A 51 -18.94 -19.88 -7.91
N ALA A 52 -19.78 -18.85 -7.88
CA ALA A 52 -20.61 -18.45 -9.02
C ALA A 52 -19.84 -17.66 -10.09
N LEU A 53 -18.61 -17.20 -9.79
CA LEU A 53 -17.81 -16.39 -10.72
C LEU A 53 -17.11 -17.26 -11.75
N GLY A 54 -17.29 -16.92 -13.03
CA GLY A 54 -16.50 -17.49 -14.11
C GLY A 54 -15.05 -17.00 -14.10
N ALA A 55 -14.14 -17.72 -14.77
CA ALA A 55 -12.74 -17.33 -14.87
C ALA A 55 -12.53 -15.91 -15.48
N GLY A 56 -13.37 -15.53 -16.44
CA GLY A 56 -13.35 -14.18 -17.02
C GLY A 56 -13.78 -13.10 -16.03
N GLU A 57 -14.73 -13.40 -15.15
CA GLU A 57 -15.18 -12.47 -14.11
C GLU A 57 -14.13 -12.34 -13.01
N LEU A 58 -13.48 -13.44 -12.62
CA LEU A 58 -12.33 -13.40 -11.72
C LEU A 58 -11.19 -12.56 -12.29
N ALA A 59 -10.78 -12.80 -13.54
CA ALA A 59 -9.72 -12.00 -14.18
C ALA A 59 -10.10 -10.51 -14.25
N ARG A 60 -11.37 -10.21 -14.57
CA ARG A 60 -11.88 -8.84 -14.56
C ARG A 60 -11.89 -8.23 -13.16
N ALA A 61 -12.20 -9.01 -12.13
CA ALA A 61 -12.20 -8.55 -10.75
C ALA A 61 -10.78 -8.18 -10.29
N PHE A 62 -9.78 -9.02 -10.54
CA PHE A 62 -8.38 -8.70 -10.23
C PHE A 62 -7.87 -7.49 -11.00
N THR A 63 -8.12 -7.40 -12.30
CA THR A 63 -7.64 -6.28 -13.12
C THR A 63 -8.29 -4.95 -12.76
N ARG A 64 -9.60 -4.96 -12.43
CA ARG A 64 -10.28 -3.76 -11.91
C ARG A 64 -9.85 -3.42 -10.49
N GLY A 65 -9.61 -4.42 -9.64
CA GLY A 65 -9.14 -4.21 -8.27
C GLY A 65 -7.84 -3.41 -8.21
N LEU A 66 -6.93 -3.62 -9.17
CA LEU A 66 -5.70 -2.81 -9.28
C LEU A 66 -5.95 -1.29 -9.39
N VAL A 67 -7.11 -0.86 -9.91
CA VAL A 67 -7.46 0.57 -9.97
C VAL A 67 -7.85 1.09 -8.59
N PHE A 68 -8.59 0.29 -7.81
CA PHE A 68 -8.97 0.62 -6.44
C PHE A 68 -7.74 0.61 -5.52
N ASP A 69 -6.88 -0.40 -5.67
CA ASP A 69 -5.54 -0.47 -5.05
C ASP A 69 -4.75 0.81 -5.32
N ALA A 70 -4.60 1.16 -6.61
CA ALA A 70 -3.83 2.33 -7.02
C ALA A 70 -4.37 3.62 -6.39
N SER A 71 -5.71 3.74 -6.34
CA SER A 71 -6.37 4.89 -5.74
C SER A 71 -6.05 5.02 -4.25
N ILE A 72 -6.27 3.96 -3.45
CA ILE A 72 -6.03 4.03 -2.01
C ILE A 72 -4.54 4.14 -1.67
N ILE A 73 -3.68 3.44 -2.40
CA ILE A 73 -2.23 3.50 -2.21
C ILE A 73 -1.73 4.91 -2.49
N LEU A 74 -2.13 5.53 -3.61
CA LEU A 74 -1.63 6.86 -3.96
C LEU A 74 -2.18 7.95 -3.05
N ALA A 75 -3.44 7.83 -2.60
CA ALA A 75 -4.06 8.76 -1.67
C ALA A 75 -3.43 8.74 -0.27
N SER A 76 -2.84 7.60 0.12
CA SER A 76 -2.25 7.40 1.44
C SER A 76 -0.71 7.39 1.38
N VAL A 77 -0.10 6.30 0.95
CA VAL A 77 1.35 6.08 0.90
C VAL A 77 2.01 6.86 -0.26
N GLY A 78 1.28 7.10 -1.35
CA GLY A 78 1.80 7.77 -2.54
C GLY A 78 2.24 9.21 -2.27
N VAL A 79 1.55 9.95 -1.40
CA VAL A 79 1.93 11.33 -1.06
C VAL A 79 3.27 11.38 -0.32
N PRO A 80 3.49 10.64 0.79
CA PRO A 80 4.82 10.50 1.38
C PRO A 80 5.88 9.97 0.42
N ALA A 81 5.55 8.97 -0.41
CA ALA A 81 6.47 8.42 -1.41
C ALA A 81 6.90 9.47 -2.45
N PHE A 82 5.95 10.31 -2.89
CA PHE A 82 6.23 11.44 -3.77
C PHE A 82 7.12 12.49 -3.10
N VAL A 83 6.83 12.85 -1.84
CA VAL A 83 7.68 13.78 -1.08
C VAL A 83 9.09 13.23 -0.92
N LEU A 84 9.24 11.92 -0.68
CA LEU A 84 10.55 11.27 -0.64
C LEU A 84 11.30 11.38 -1.97
N ALA A 85 10.64 11.11 -3.11
CA ALA A 85 11.23 11.26 -4.43
C ALA A 85 11.74 12.69 -4.67
N VAL A 86 10.93 13.69 -4.36
CA VAL A 86 11.29 15.11 -4.48
C VAL A 86 12.43 15.47 -3.52
N SER A 87 12.41 14.95 -2.29
CA SER A 87 13.43 15.19 -1.27
C SER A 87 14.80 14.70 -1.71
N GLU A 88 14.83 13.54 -2.37
CA GLU A 88 16.05 12.94 -2.91
C GLU A 88 16.62 13.75 -4.09
N TRP A 89 15.75 14.24 -4.97
CA TRP A 89 16.16 15.13 -6.06
C TRP A 89 16.67 16.49 -5.58
N ALA A 90 15.92 17.12 -4.67
CA ALA A 90 16.21 18.44 -4.14
C ALA A 90 17.40 18.47 -3.18
N GLY A 91 17.89 17.31 -2.72
CA GLY A 91 18.96 17.22 -1.75
C GLY A 91 18.54 17.69 -0.35
N MET A 92 17.31 17.38 0.05
CA MET A 92 16.77 17.71 1.37
C MET A 92 17.57 17.04 2.51
N PRO A 93 17.56 17.64 3.71
CA PRO A 93 18.34 17.13 4.84
C PRO A 93 17.85 15.73 5.28
N ARG A 94 18.75 14.95 5.88
CA ARG A 94 18.49 13.57 6.29
C ARG A 94 17.27 13.43 7.20
N TRP A 95 17.06 14.35 8.15
CA TRP A 95 15.94 14.29 9.08
C TRP A 95 14.58 14.39 8.35
N TRP A 96 14.50 15.19 7.28
CA TRP A 96 13.29 15.33 6.46
C TRP A 96 12.97 14.03 5.74
N ARG A 97 13.98 13.39 5.14
CA ARG A 97 13.83 12.08 4.50
C ARG A 97 13.42 11.00 5.51
N LEU A 98 14.00 11.01 6.71
CA LEU A 98 13.63 10.06 7.77
C LEU A 98 12.19 10.26 8.23
N ALA A 99 11.75 11.50 8.43
CA ALA A 99 10.38 11.80 8.84
C ALA A 99 9.37 11.30 7.82
N TRP A 100 9.49 11.69 6.54
CA TRP A 100 8.59 11.22 5.49
C TRP A 100 8.71 9.72 5.21
N GLY A 101 9.90 9.15 5.42
CA GLY A 101 10.14 7.71 5.36
C GLY A 101 9.32 6.95 6.40
N TRP A 102 9.36 7.40 7.65
CA TRP A 102 8.58 6.77 8.73
C TRP A 102 7.08 7.05 8.62
N ILE A 103 6.66 8.20 8.08
CA ILE A 103 5.26 8.47 7.75
C ILE A 103 4.77 7.47 6.69
N ALA A 104 5.52 7.27 5.60
CA ALA A 104 5.18 6.30 4.55
C ALA A 104 5.04 4.88 5.12
N PHE A 105 5.98 4.47 5.97
CA PHE A 105 5.93 3.18 6.65
C PHE A 105 4.74 3.05 7.59
N GLY A 106 4.47 4.07 8.41
CA GLY A 106 3.32 4.08 9.32
C GLY A 106 1.99 3.94 8.57
N LEU A 107 1.83 4.64 7.45
CA LEU A 107 0.65 4.49 6.59
C LEU A 107 0.55 3.11 5.94
N PHE A 108 1.67 2.54 5.48
CA PHE A 108 1.70 1.17 4.98
C PHE A 108 1.25 0.16 6.05
N VAL A 109 1.74 0.30 7.29
CA VAL A 109 1.33 -0.53 8.42
C VAL A 109 -0.16 -0.36 8.70
N ALA A 110 -0.67 0.88 8.71
CA ALA A 110 -2.09 1.14 8.93
C ALA A 110 -2.98 0.49 7.85
N LEU A 111 -2.62 0.63 6.56
CA LEU A 111 -3.33 -0.05 5.47
C LEU A 111 -3.31 -1.57 5.65
N THR A 112 -2.15 -2.13 5.97
CA THR A 112 -1.98 -3.57 6.19
C THR A 112 -2.85 -4.07 7.35
N SER A 113 -2.89 -3.32 8.46
CA SER A 113 -3.73 -3.67 9.61
C SER A 113 -5.21 -3.64 9.27
N VAL A 114 -5.67 -2.65 8.51
CA VAL A 114 -7.06 -2.57 8.05
C VAL A 114 -7.38 -3.73 7.10
N GLU A 115 -6.50 -4.03 6.14
CA GLU A 115 -6.70 -5.14 5.20
C GLU A 115 -6.75 -6.50 5.90
N VAL A 116 -5.85 -6.75 6.86
CA VAL A 116 -5.88 -7.99 7.64
C VAL A 116 -7.16 -8.11 8.47
N ALA A 117 -7.58 -7.01 9.12
CA ALA A 117 -8.84 -6.99 9.85
C ALA A 117 -10.04 -7.23 8.91
N ASP A 118 -9.98 -6.69 7.68
CA ASP A 118 -11.02 -6.81 6.68
C ASP A 118 -11.20 -8.26 6.21
N VAL A 119 -10.11 -8.94 5.89
CA VAL A 119 -10.14 -10.37 5.51
C VAL A 119 -10.76 -11.22 6.62
N VAL A 120 -10.41 -10.96 7.89
CA VAL A 120 -10.98 -11.68 9.04
C VAL A 120 -12.48 -11.38 9.19
N TYR A 121 -12.87 -10.10 9.12
CA TYR A 121 -14.27 -9.68 9.25
C TYR A 121 -15.14 -10.18 8.11
N PHE A 122 -14.61 -10.21 6.88
CA PHE A 122 -15.32 -10.73 5.72
C PHE A 122 -15.74 -12.18 5.95
N GLY A 123 -14.96 -12.97 6.68
CA GLY A 123 -15.35 -14.33 7.07
C GLY A 123 -16.65 -14.42 7.87
N GLU A 124 -16.92 -13.42 8.71
CA GLU A 124 -18.09 -13.38 9.58
C GLU A 124 -19.33 -12.81 8.88
N VAL A 125 -19.16 -11.74 8.09
CA VAL A 125 -20.30 -10.94 7.58
C VAL A 125 -20.38 -10.88 6.05
N GLN A 126 -19.40 -11.45 5.34
CA GLN A 126 -19.38 -11.58 3.88
C GLN A 126 -19.48 -10.24 3.12
N HIS A 127 -18.97 -9.17 3.71
CA HIS A 127 -18.75 -7.87 3.09
C HIS A 127 -17.60 -7.12 3.79
N HIS A 128 -17.06 -6.08 3.15
CA HIS A 128 -15.92 -5.33 3.69
C HIS A 128 -16.27 -4.45 4.89
N LEU A 129 -15.28 -4.22 5.73
CA LEU A 129 -15.31 -3.32 6.87
C LEU A 129 -15.69 -1.90 6.45
N GLY A 130 -16.87 -1.47 6.91
CA GLY A 130 -17.40 -0.11 6.72
C GLY A 130 -17.44 0.70 8.02
N ALA A 131 -18.51 1.47 8.21
CA ALA A 131 -18.68 2.37 9.37
C ALA A 131 -18.79 1.61 10.70
N GLU A 132 -19.11 0.31 10.66
CA GLU A 132 -19.33 -0.54 11.82
C GLU A 132 -18.08 -0.64 12.71
N VAL A 133 -16.89 -0.52 12.12
CA VAL A 133 -15.61 -0.43 12.85
C VAL A 133 -15.56 0.75 13.81
N LEU A 134 -16.21 1.86 13.48
CA LEU A 134 -16.22 3.04 14.35
C LEU A 134 -16.93 2.76 15.68
N ALA A 135 -17.89 1.82 15.69
CA ALA A 135 -18.54 1.38 16.91
C ALA A 135 -17.63 0.48 17.76
N VAL A 136 -16.88 -0.43 17.11
CA VAL A 136 -15.89 -1.32 17.76
C VAL A 136 -14.72 -0.54 18.36
N GLY A 137 -14.39 0.62 17.80
CA GLY A 137 -13.36 1.52 18.33
C GLY A 137 -13.54 1.90 19.80
N ASN A 138 -14.77 1.90 20.31
CA ASN A 138 -15.04 2.20 21.72
C ASN A 138 -14.69 1.05 22.69
N ASP A 139 -14.47 -0.17 22.18
CA ASP A 139 -14.19 -1.37 22.97
C ASP A 139 -12.80 -1.97 22.66
N LEU A 140 -11.87 -1.16 22.14
CA LEU A 140 -10.53 -1.61 21.73
C LEU A 140 -9.77 -2.32 22.85
N ASP A 141 -9.93 -1.88 24.10
CA ASP A 141 -9.29 -2.49 25.27
C ASP A 141 -9.70 -3.96 25.43
N PHE A 142 -10.99 -4.24 25.22
CA PHE A 142 -11.52 -5.60 25.30
C PHE A 142 -10.98 -6.47 24.14
N VAL A 143 -10.96 -5.94 22.92
CA VAL A 143 -10.47 -6.64 21.72
C VAL A 143 -8.98 -6.98 21.86
N VAL A 144 -8.15 -6.02 22.29
CA VAL A 144 -6.71 -6.23 22.50
C VAL A 144 -6.47 -7.27 23.60
N ALA A 145 -7.20 -7.17 24.72
CA ALA A 145 -7.08 -8.13 25.81
C ALA A 145 -7.53 -9.55 25.40
N ALA A 146 -8.53 -9.68 24.54
CA ALA A 146 -8.95 -10.97 23.98
C ALA A 146 -7.87 -11.54 23.04
N ALA A 147 -7.35 -10.73 22.11
CA ALA A 147 -6.31 -11.13 21.18
C ALA A 147 -5.02 -11.60 21.88
N LEU A 148 -4.58 -10.88 22.92
CA LEU A 148 -3.38 -11.25 23.69
C LEU A 148 -3.57 -12.56 24.49
N ARG A 149 -4.79 -12.85 24.96
CA ARG A 149 -5.06 -14.06 25.75
C ARG A 149 -5.31 -15.28 24.88
N GLN A 150 -6.03 -15.12 23.78
CA GLN A 150 -6.49 -16.23 22.93
C GLN A 150 -5.59 -16.49 21.72
N HIS A 151 -4.85 -15.48 21.28
CA HIS A 151 -4.08 -15.53 20.04
C HIS A 151 -2.63 -15.02 20.21
N LEU A 152 -2.03 -15.25 21.38
CA LEU A 152 -0.68 -14.76 21.71
C LEU A 152 0.38 -15.15 20.66
N ALA A 153 0.30 -16.37 20.12
CA ALA A 153 1.22 -16.83 19.07
C ALA A 153 1.08 -16.02 17.77
N ALA A 154 -0.15 -15.76 17.33
CA ALA A 154 -0.43 -14.95 16.14
C ALA A 154 -0.02 -13.48 16.35
N VAL A 155 -0.29 -12.91 17.53
CA VAL A 155 0.16 -11.57 17.90
C VAL A 155 1.68 -11.48 17.87
N THR A 156 2.38 -12.45 18.47
CA THR A 156 3.85 -12.49 18.52
C THR A 156 4.44 -12.61 17.11
N LEU A 157 3.88 -13.46 16.26
CA LEU A 157 4.33 -13.62 14.87
C LEU A 157 4.12 -12.33 14.06
N SER A 158 2.97 -11.67 14.23
CA SER A 158 2.67 -10.38 13.58
C SER A 158 3.64 -9.28 14.03
N LEU A 159 3.95 -9.21 15.32
CA LEU A 159 4.94 -8.27 15.85
C LEU A 159 6.36 -8.55 15.31
N ALA A 160 6.75 -9.83 15.23
CA ALA A 160 8.03 -10.22 14.64
C ALA A 160 8.11 -9.87 13.15
N GLY A 161 7.04 -10.10 12.39
CA GLY A 161 6.92 -9.69 10.99
C GLY A 161 7.01 -8.18 10.82
N LEU A 162 6.30 -7.41 11.66
CA LEU A 162 6.37 -5.95 11.66
C LEU A 162 7.79 -5.45 11.97
N ALA A 163 8.47 -6.06 12.95
CA ALA A 163 9.84 -5.74 13.29
C ALA A 163 10.82 -6.04 12.14
N ALA A 164 10.64 -7.17 11.43
CA ALA A 164 11.42 -7.51 10.24
C ALA A 164 11.20 -6.50 9.10
N CYS A 165 9.95 -6.11 8.85
CA CYS A 165 9.60 -5.06 7.88
C CYS A 165 10.22 -3.71 8.26
N ALA A 166 10.11 -3.30 9.53
CA ALA A 166 10.71 -2.06 10.03
C ALA A 166 12.24 -2.09 9.89
N TRP A 167 12.87 -3.23 10.20
CA TRP A 167 14.30 -3.42 10.03
C TRP A 167 14.70 -3.29 8.55
N GLY A 168 14.03 -3.99 7.64
CA GLY A 168 14.25 -3.86 6.20
C GLY A 168 14.07 -2.42 5.71
N TRP A 169 13.04 -1.74 6.20
CA TRP A 169 12.77 -0.33 5.90
C TRP A 169 13.90 0.60 6.37
N THR A 170 14.43 0.40 7.58
CA THR A 170 15.57 1.20 8.06
C THR A 170 16.81 1.05 7.17
N ARG A 171 17.05 -0.15 6.62
CA ARG A 171 18.14 -0.41 5.67
C ARG A 171 17.93 0.32 4.35
N LEU A 172 16.69 0.41 3.88
CA LEU A 172 16.34 1.19 2.68
C LEU A 172 16.54 2.70 2.92
N LEU A 173 16.09 3.23 4.05
CA LEU A 173 16.25 4.65 4.42
C LEU A 173 17.71 5.08 4.62
N ALA A 174 18.55 4.15 5.07
CA ALA A 174 19.98 4.38 5.31
C ALA A 174 20.80 4.53 4.02
N ARG A 175 20.22 4.23 2.84
CA ARG A 175 20.94 4.32 1.56
C ARG A 175 21.44 5.75 1.29
N PRO A 176 22.67 5.89 0.77
CA PRO A 176 23.20 7.18 0.38
C PRO A 176 22.47 7.65 -0.88
N VAL A 177 21.98 8.89 -0.85
CA VAL A 177 21.31 9.53 -1.98
C VAL A 177 22.25 10.58 -2.55
N ARG A 178 22.43 10.57 -3.87
CA ARG A 178 23.16 11.63 -4.57
C ARG A 178 22.15 12.65 -5.10
N PRO A 179 22.22 13.92 -4.68
CA PRO A 179 21.24 14.91 -5.08
C PRO A 179 21.32 15.20 -6.57
N TRP A 180 20.18 15.25 -7.23
CA TRP A 180 20.07 15.63 -8.64
C TRP A 180 19.70 17.11 -8.73
N ARG A 181 20.71 17.99 -8.74
CA ARG A 181 20.55 19.45 -8.72
C ARG A 181 20.11 20.06 -10.07
N ARG A 182 18.96 19.64 -10.61
CA ARG A 182 18.31 20.28 -11.78
C ARG A 182 16.89 20.70 -11.46
N TRP A 183 16.76 21.75 -10.65
CA TRP A 183 15.47 22.24 -10.13
C TRP A 183 14.35 22.43 -11.16
N PRO A 184 14.58 22.95 -12.38
CA PRO A 184 13.51 23.08 -13.38
C PRO A 184 12.96 21.72 -13.83
N ALA A 185 13.84 20.73 -14.05
CA ALA A 185 13.42 19.38 -14.43
C ALA A 185 12.68 18.67 -13.28
N VAL A 186 13.13 18.89 -12.05
CA VAL A 186 12.47 18.38 -10.84
C VAL A 186 11.06 18.97 -10.67
N ALA A 187 10.89 20.28 -10.91
CA ALA A 187 9.59 20.93 -10.83
C ALA A 187 8.61 20.40 -11.89
N VAL A 188 9.06 20.24 -13.14
CA VAL A 188 8.23 19.67 -14.22
C VAL A 188 7.84 18.22 -13.90
N ALA A 189 8.79 17.39 -13.48
CA ALA A 189 8.51 16.01 -13.10
C ALA A 189 7.53 15.92 -11.91
N ALA A 190 7.67 16.82 -10.92
CA ALA A 190 6.77 16.92 -9.79
C ALA A 190 5.34 17.27 -10.21
N LEU A 191 5.16 18.27 -11.08
CA LEU A 191 3.84 18.65 -11.60
C LEU A 191 3.18 17.52 -12.39
N VAL A 192 3.95 16.83 -13.24
CA VAL A 192 3.45 15.67 -13.99
C VAL A 192 3.04 14.54 -13.05
N ALA A 193 3.86 14.23 -12.05
CA ALA A 193 3.55 13.20 -11.06
C ALA A 193 2.29 13.55 -10.26
N ILE A 194 2.13 14.80 -9.81
CA ILE A 194 0.92 15.27 -9.13
C ILE A 194 -0.31 15.11 -10.03
N ALA A 195 -0.22 15.51 -11.30
CA ALA A 195 -1.33 15.36 -12.24
C ALA A 195 -1.73 13.88 -12.43
N ILE A 196 -0.75 12.99 -12.57
CA ILE A 196 -0.99 11.54 -12.65
C ILE A 196 -1.64 11.02 -11.36
N MET A 197 -1.10 11.38 -10.19
CA MET A 197 -1.66 10.97 -8.90
C MET A 197 -3.13 11.39 -8.77
N VAL A 198 -3.46 12.64 -9.12
CA VAL A 198 -4.85 13.12 -9.07
C VAL A 198 -5.76 12.30 -9.98
N VAL A 199 -5.33 11.98 -11.20
CA VAL A 199 -6.11 11.16 -12.13
C VAL A 199 -6.31 9.75 -11.59
N VAL A 200 -5.25 9.11 -11.07
CA VAL A 200 -5.32 7.73 -10.58
C VAL A 200 -6.12 7.62 -9.28
N ILE A 201 -5.96 8.56 -8.34
CA ILE A 201 -6.75 8.64 -7.10
C ILE A 201 -8.24 8.81 -7.41
N ARG A 202 -8.59 9.47 -8.52
CA ARG A 202 -9.98 9.60 -8.96
C ARG A 202 -10.50 8.38 -9.73
N GLY A 203 -9.66 7.39 -10.02
CA GLY A 203 -9.98 6.24 -10.86
C GLY A 203 -10.11 6.56 -12.35
N GLY A 204 -9.59 7.71 -12.80
CA GLY A 204 -9.61 8.14 -14.20
C GLY A 204 -9.89 9.63 -14.39
N VAL A 205 -10.12 10.01 -15.65
CA VAL A 205 -10.39 11.41 -16.08
C VAL A 205 -11.89 11.75 -16.04
N THR A 206 -12.70 10.88 -15.44
CA THR A 206 -14.16 11.03 -15.37
C THR A 206 -14.60 12.17 -14.44
N ARG A 207 -15.82 12.68 -14.64
CA ARG A 207 -16.35 13.80 -13.84
C ARG A 207 -16.55 13.46 -12.36
N LYS A 208 -16.89 12.21 -12.04
CA LYS A 208 -17.07 11.73 -10.67
C LYS A 208 -15.82 10.97 -10.20
N PRO A 209 -15.34 11.21 -8.97
CA PRO A 209 -14.35 10.32 -8.34
C PRO A 209 -14.88 8.89 -8.26
N ILE A 210 -13.97 7.93 -8.33
CA ILE A 210 -14.27 6.52 -8.08
C ILE A 210 -14.88 6.34 -6.68
N ALA A 211 -15.92 5.52 -6.61
CA ALA A 211 -16.66 5.20 -5.40
C ALA A 211 -16.82 3.67 -5.29
N THR A 212 -17.16 3.20 -4.10
CA THR A 212 -17.35 1.77 -3.82
C THR A 212 -18.37 1.12 -4.76
N ILE A 213 -19.45 1.83 -5.09
CA ILE A 213 -20.49 1.35 -6.02
C ILE A 213 -19.96 1.05 -7.43
N ASN A 214 -18.89 1.72 -7.87
CA ASN A 214 -18.33 1.51 -9.21
C ASN A 214 -17.71 0.10 -9.34
N ALA A 215 -17.33 -0.55 -8.24
CA ALA A 215 -16.84 -1.92 -8.25
C ALA A 215 -17.90 -2.93 -8.69
N MET A 216 -19.18 -2.62 -8.42
CA MET A 216 -20.32 -3.49 -8.71
C MET A 216 -20.81 -3.37 -10.16
N GLU A 217 -20.27 -2.42 -10.95
CA GLU A 217 -20.78 -2.12 -12.29
C GLU A 217 -20.44 -3.22 -13.31
N GLY A 218 -21.46 -3.97 -13.74
CA GLY A 218 -21.32 -4.95 -14.83
C GLY A 218 -20.56 -6.22 -14.44
N ILE A 219 -20.59 -6.58 -13.14
CA ILE A 219 -20.10 -7.84 -12.57
C ILE A 219 -21.05 -8.26 -11.43
N PRO A 220 -21.22 -9.57 -11.12
CA PRO A 220 -21.99 -9.99 -9.94
C PRO A 220 -21.45 -9.40 -8.63
N ALA A 221 -22.30 -9.27 -7.61
CA ALA A 221 -21.92 -8.68 -6.32
C ALA A 221 -20.68 -9.33 -5.69
N ALA A 222 -20.57 -10.67 -5.78
CA ALA A 222 -19.38 -11.41 -5.34
C ALA A 222 -18.11 -10.93 -6.05
N GLY A 223 -18.16 -10.64 -7.35
CA GLY A 223 -17.02 -10.11 -8.08
C GLY A 223 -16.67 -8.68 -7.64
N GLY A 224 -17.66 -7.89 -7.24
CA GLY A 224 -17.44 -6.56 -6.67
C GLY A 224 -16.74 -6.58 -5.31
N TYR A 225 -17.03 -7.56 -4.45
CA TYR A 225 -16.27 -7.79 -3.21
C TYR A 225 -14.82 -8.24 -3.45
N LEU A 226 -14.50 -8.75 -4.64
CA LEU A 226 -13.12 -9.08 -4.99
C LEU A 226 -12.39 -7.90 -5.65
N ILE A 227 -13.14 -6.94 -6.19
CA ILE A 227 -12.58 -5.69 -6.75
C ILE A 227 -12.22 -4.70 -5.63
N LEU A 228 -13.00 -4.68 -4.56
CA LEU A 228 -12.78 -3.80 -3.41
C LEU A 228 -11.80 -4.41 -2.43
N ASP A 229 -11.17 -3.53 -1.65
CA ASP A 229 -10.30 -3.88 -0.53
C ASP A 229 -10.74 -3.06 0.69
N GLY A 230 -10.60 -3.62 1.89
CA GLY A 230 -11.04 -3.01 3.15
C GLY A 230 -10.57 -1.57 3.34
N PRO A 231 -9.27 -1.26 3.15
CA PRO A 231 -8.76 0.10 3.29
C PRO A 231 -9.43 1.12 2.38
N PHE A 232 -9.79 0.73 1.14
CA PHE A 232 -10.49 1.61 0.22
C PHE A 232 -11.91 1.91 0.72
N VAL A 233 -12.65 0.87 1.13
CA VAL A 233 -14.02 0.98 1.64
C VAL A 233 -14.08 1.81 2.91
N LEU A 234 -13.19 1.54 3.86
CA LEU A 234 -13.10 2.28 5.12
C LEU A 234 -12.77 3.76 4.87
N ALA A 235 -11.76 4.06 4.03
CA ALA A 235 -11.40 5.44 3.72
C ALA A 235 -12.54 6.23 3.07
N HIS A 236 -13.29 5.62 2.15
CA HIS A 236 -14.47 6.24 1.53
C HIS A 236 -15.59 6.45 2.53
N THR A 237 -15.76 5.53 3.47
CA THR A 237 -16.76 5.67 4.54
C THR A 237 -16.40 6.82 5.48
N LEU A 238 -15.15 6.93 5.90
CA LEU A 238 -14.68 8.00 6.79
C LEU A 238 -14.76 9.40 6.17
N THR A 239 -14.55 9.48 4.85
CA THR A 239 -14.60 10.75 4.11
C THR A 239 -16.00 11.12 3.66
N GLY A 240 -16.87 10.14 3.38
CA GLY A 240 -18.27 10.35 3.00
C GLY A 240 -19.24 10.49 4.18
N ALA A 241 -18.84 10.12 5.40
CA ALA A 241 -19.62 10.32 6.63
C ALA A 241 -19.56 11.77 7.19
N ARG A 242 -19.00 12.71 6.43
CA ARG A 242 -18.96 14.15 6.72
C ARG A 242 -19.83 14.91 5.74
#